data_AF-A0A7X6LQH4-F1
#
_entry.id   AF-A0A7X6LQH4-F1
#
_cell.length_a   1.000
_cell.length_b   1.000
_cell.length_c   1.000
_cell.angle_alpha   90.00
_cell.angle_beta   90.00
_cell.angle_gamma   90.00
#
_symmetry.space_group_name_H-M   'P 1'
#
loop_
_entity.id
_entity.type
_entity.pdbx_description
1 polymer ?
#
loop_
_entity_poly.entity_id
_entity_poly.type
_entity_poly.pdbx_seq_one_letter_code
_entity_poly.pdbx_strand_id
1 'polypeptide(L)'
;MTHAGALDIDIDAVRERYSAAIDAYRDAALHLQRQRPAIAASAFGEGFAPEGQRVVEALEALHETSVRFLAARGENWQQVLMLSDATVAADQDTADAVRVTDGVTGA
;
A
#
# COMPACT_ATOMS: atom_id res chain seq x y z
N MET A 1 -27.38 28.28 -6.17
CA MET A 1 -27.17 27.70 -4.83
C MET A 1 -26.84 26.23 -5.05
N THR A 2 -25.57 25.93 -5.23
CA THR A 2 -25.06 24.58 -5.48
C THR A 2 -23.94 24.39 -4.50
N HIS A 3 -24.30 24.04 -3.27
CA HIS A 3 -23.35 23.49 -2.32
C HIS A 3 -22.91 22.17 -2.93
N ALA A 4 -21.65 22.10 -3.37
CA ALA A 4 -21.04 20.87 -3.85
C ALA A 4 -21.32 19.81 -2.79
N GLY A 5 -22.03 18.74 -3.18
CA GLY A 5 -22.36 17.66 -2.26
C GLY A 5 -21.07 17.18 -1.62
N ALA A 6 -20.94 17.42 -0.32
CA ALA A 6 -19.92 16.81 0.50
C ALA A 6 -20.01 15.31 0.22
N LEU A 7 -18.93 14.77 -0.33
CA LEU A 7 -18.74 13.33 -0.38
C LEU A 7 -18.79 12.86 1.08
N ASP A 8 -19.92 12.27 1.48
CA ASP A 8 -20.07 11.55 2.74
C ASP A 8 -19.25 10.26 2.65
N ILE A 9 -17.92 10.43 2.56
CA ILE A 9 -16.96 9.36 2.65
C ILE A 9 -16.69 9.17 4.13
N ASP A 10 -16.99 7.97 4.61
CA ASP A 10 -16.51 7.51 5.91
C ASP A 10 -14.98 7.36 5.85
N ILE A 11 -14.28 8.42 6.25
CA ILE A 11 -12.81 8.47 6.22
C ILE A 11 -12.22 7.45 7.19
N ASP A 12 -12.90 7.14 8.29
CA ASP A 12 -12.41 6.17 9.26
C ASP A 12 -12.49 4.75 8.68
N ALA A 13 -13.57 4.41 7.98
CA ALA A 13 -13.68 3.14 7.24
C ALA A 13 -12.64 3.05 6.12
N VAL A 14 -12.34 4.15 5.43
CA VAL A 14 -11.27 4.22 4.43
C VAL A 14 -9.90 4.01 5.07
N ARG A 15 -9.64 4.65 6.21
CA ARG A 15 -8.39 4.53 6.97
C ARG A 15 -8.17 3.09 7.44
N GLU A 16 -9.20 2.48 8.03
CA GLU A 16 -9.16 1.11 8.50
C GLU A 16 -8.87 0.14 7.34
N ARG A 17 -9.62 0.26 6.24
CA ARG A 17 -9.48 -0.62 5.08
C ARG A 17 -8.08 -0.57 4.47
N TYR A 18 -7.53 0.62 4.26
CA TYR A 18 -6.21 0.75 3.66
C TYR A 18 -5.09 0.37 4.63
N SER A 19 -5.23 0.64 5.93
CA SER A 19 -4.27 0.18 6.94
C SER A 19 -4.19 -1.34 6.97
N ALA A 20 -5.34 -2.03 7.00
CA ALA A 20 -5.41 -3.49 6.92
C ALA A 20 -4.78 -4.03 5.62
N ALA A 21 -5.00 -3.35 4.49
CA ALA A 21 -4.39 -3.73 3.22
C ALA A 21 -2.86 -3.57 3.24
N ILE A 22 -2.34 -2.48 3.80
CA ILE A 22 -0.89 -2.23 3.95
C ILE A 22 -0.25 -3.33 4.79
N ASP A 23 -0.86 -3.67 5.92
CA ASP A 23 -0.34 -4.71 6.81
C ASP A 23 -0.35 -6.07 6.12
N ALA A 24 -1.42 -6.40 5.38
CA ALA A 24 -1.48 -7.62 4.58
C ALA A 24 -0.37 -7.70 3.51
N TYR A 25 -0.04 -6.59 2.83
CA TYR A 25 1.06 -6.56 1.86
C TYR A 25 2.44 -6.72 2.52
N ARG A 26 2.65 -6.10 3.69
CA ARG A 26 3.88 -6.24 4.47
C ARG A 26 4.07 -7.67 4.95
N ASP A 27 3.02 -8.26 5.51
CA ASP A 27 3.04 -9.64 5.98
C ASP A 27 3.30 -10.62 4.85
N ALA A 28 2.66 -10.41 3.69
CA ALA A 28 2.92 -11.21 2.49
C ALA A 28 4.37 -11.09 2.01
N ALA A 29 4.96 -9.89 2.02
CA ALA A 29 6.36 -9.69 1.64
C ALA A 29 7.32 -10.40 2.61
N LEU A 30 7.07 -10.28 3.92
CA LEU A 30 7.85 -10.96 4.97
C LEU A 30 7.68 -12.48 4.92
N HIS A 31 6.48 -12.96 4.62
CA HIS A 31 6.21 -14.38 4.45
C HIS A 31 6.97 -14.91 3.24
N LEU A 32 6.90 -14.21 2.11
CA LEU A 32 7.59 -14.60 0.89
C LEU A 32 9.10 -14.62 1.10
N GLN A 33 9.69 -13.60 1.74
CA GLN A 33 11.12 -13.58 2.10
C GLN A 33 11.54 -14.80 2.93
N ARG A 34 10.73 -15.19 3.92
CA ARG A 34 10.99 -16.37 4.76
C ARG A 34 10.88 -17.69 3.98
N GLN A 35 10.09 -17.72 2.92
CA GLN A 35 9.86 -18.88 2.07
C GLN A 35 10.73 -18.89 0.81
N ARG A 36 11.84 -18.14 0.78
CA ARG A 36 12.76 -18.14 -0.36
C ARG A 36 13.18 -19.58 -0.70
N PRO A 37 12.88 -20.08 -1.92
CA PRO A 37 13.26 -21.43 -2.30
C PRO A 37 14.79 -21.56 -2.36
N ALA A 38 15.34 -22.55 -1.64
CA ALA A 38 16.74 -22.94 -1.73
C ALA A 38 16.84 -24.23 -2.56
N ILE A 39 16.86 -24.08 -3.89
CA ILE A 39 16.90 -25.20 -4.82
C ILE A 39 18.31 -25.26 -5.43
N ALA A 40 18.98 -26.40 -5.29
CA ALA A 40 20.24 -26.64 -5.98
C ALA A 40 19.98 -27.02 -7.45
N ALA A 41 20.74 -26.46 -8.39
CA ALA A 41 20.66 -26.82 -9.80
C ALA A 41 20.92 -28.32 -10.05
N SER A 42 21.70 -28.98 -9.18
CA SER A 42 21.94 -30.42 -9.22
C SER A 42 20.72 -31.28 -8.89
N ALA A 43 19.69 -30.72 -8.26
CA ALA A 43 18.45 -31.43 -7.94
C ALA A 43 17.61 -31.77 -9.19
N PHE A 44 17.92 -31.16 -10.34
CA PHE A 44 17.23 -31.38 -11.61
C PHE A 44 17.71 -32.64 -12.36
N GLY A 45 18.73 -33.33 -11.85
CA GLY A 45 19.23 -34.59 -12.41
C GLY A 45 20.53 -34.46 -13.19
N GLU A 46 21.18 -35.60 -13.39
CA GLU A 46 22.45 -35.69 -14.11
C GLU A 46 22.29 -35.26 -15.58
N GLY A 47 23.21 -34.44 -16.07
CA GLY A 47 23.17 -33.88 -17.42
C GLY A 47 22.31 -32.61 -17.59
N PHE A 48 21.51 -32.22 -16.60
CA PHE A 48 20.61 -31.06 -16.66
C PHE A 48 21.10 -29.84 -15.86
N ALA A 49 22.37 -29.82 -15.45
CA ALA A 49 22.91 -28.71 -14.66
C ALA A 49 22.72 -27.32 -15.31
N PRO A 50 22.92 -27.14 -16.65
CA PRO A 50 22.68 -25.86 -17.30
C PRO A 50 21.22 -25.42 -17.24
N GLU A 51 20.27 -26.33 -17.49
CA GLU A 51 18.83 -26.06 -17.45
C GLU A 51 18.35 -25.83 -16.02
N GLY A 52 18.82 -26.64 -15.07
CA GLY A 52 18.54 -26.48 -13.65
C GLY A 52 19.00 -25.12 -13.13
N GLN A 53 20.18 -24.65 -13.55
CA GLN A 53 20.68 -23.32 -13.21
C GLN A 53 19.76 -22.21 -13.73
N ARG A 54 19.29 -22.30 -14.98
CA ARG A 54 18.35 -21.32 -15.55
C ARG A 54 17.02 -21.29 -14.78
N VAL A 55 16.53 -22.44 -14.33
CA VAL A 55 15.30 -22.51 -13.52
C VAL A 55 15.53 -21.86 -12.15
N VAL A 56 16.64 -22.14 -11.48
CA VAL A 56 16.98 -21.52 -10.20
C VAL A 56 17.06 -19.99 -10.34
N GLU A 57 17.76 -19.49 -11.36
CA GLU A 57 17.87 -18.05 -11.63
C GLU A 57 16.50 -17.41 -11.91
N ALA A 58 15.65 -18.07 -12.68
CA ALA A 58 14.29 -17.59 -12.96
C ALA A 58 13.43 -17.53 -11.68
N LEU A 59 13.55 -18.52 -10.79
CA LEU A 59 12.84 -18.54 -9.53
C LEU A 59 13.34 -17.46 -8.56
N GLU A 60 14.65 -17.20 -8.53
CA GLU A 60 15.22 -16.10 -7.75
C GLU A 60 14.75 -14.74 -8.27
N ALA A 61 14.79 -14.52 -9.59
CA ALA A 61 14.32 -13.29 -10.20
C ALA A 61 12.82 -13.06 -9.96
N LEU A 62 12.01 -14.13 -10.02
CA LEU A 62 10.58 -14.07 -9.69
C LEU A 62 10.38 -13.68 -8.22
N HIS A 63 11.07 -14.34 -7.31
CA HIS A 63 11.00 -14.05 -5.87
C HIS A 63 11.33 -12.57 -5.58
N GLU A 64 12.45 -12.08 -6.08
CA GLU A 64 12.86 -10.68 -5.89
C GLU A 64 11.82 -9.70 -6.45
N THR A 65 11.28 -10.00 -7.64
CA THR A 65 10.28 -9.15 -8.29
C THR A 65 8.97 -9.12 -7.50
N SER A 66 8.52 -10.27 -6.99
CA SER A 66 7.34 -10.36 -6.15
C SER A 66 7.50 -9.60 -4.83
N VAL A 67 8.66 -9.70 -4.18
CA VAL A 67 8.95 -8.94 -2.94
C VAL A 67 8.93 -7.43 -3.22
N ARG A 68 9.61 -6.97 -4.28
CA ARG A 68 9.60 -5.55 -4.67
C ARG A 68 8.20 -5.05 -4.98
N PHE A 69 7.40 -5.84 -5.69
CA PHE A 69 6.02 -5.48 -6.04
C PHE A 69 5.15 -5.30 -4.78
N LEU A 70 5.23 -6.23 -3.82
CA LEU A 70 4.45 -6.16 -2.58
C LEU A 70 4.85 -4.93 -1.75
N ALA A 71 6.14 -4.65 -1.64
CA ALA A 71 6.65 -3.46 -0.94
C ALA A 71 6.15 -2.16 -1.58
N ALA A 72 6.32 -2.01 -2.90
CA ALA A 72 5.85 -0.84 -3.64
C ALA A 72 4.33 -0.66 -3.53
N ARG A 73 3.56 -1.77 -3.52
CA ARG A 73 2.11 -1.69 -3.35
C ARG A 73 1.71 -1.19 -1.96
N GLY A 74 2.41 -1.62 -0.91
CA GLY A 74 2.23 -1.11 0.45
C GLY A 74 2.53 0.40 0.55
N GLU A 75 3.67 0.84 0.01
CA GLU A 75 4.06 2.27 -0.01
C GLU A 75 3.03 3.14 -0.74
N ASN A 76 2.53 2.68 -1.89
CA ASN A 76 1.49 3.40 -2.64
C ASN A 76 0.21 3.60 -1.81
N TRP A 77 -0.21 2.59 -1.05
CA TRP A 77 -1.38 2.73 -0.18
C TRP A 77 -1.14 3.67 1.00
N GLN A 78 0.08 3.73 1.53
CA GLN A 78 0.43 4.72 2.55
C GLN A 78 0.34 6.15 2.00
N GLN A 79 0.76 6.39 0.76
CA GLN A 79 0.62 7.70 0.13
C GLN A 79 -0.84 8.11 -0.06
N VAL A 80 -1.71 7.16 -0.43
CA VAL A 80 -3.16 7.41 -0.53
C VAL A 80 -3.74 7.82 0.83
N LEU A 81 -3.38 7.11 1.91
CA LEU A 81 -3.81 7.46 3.27
C LEU A 81 -3.34 8.86 3.69
N MET A 82 -2.08 9.20 3.43
CA MET A 82 -1.55 10.52 3.75
C MET A 82 -2.32 11.64 3.02
N LEU A 83 -2.69 11.43 1.75
CA LEU A 83 -3.47 12.39 0.98
C LEU A 83 -4.90 12.55 1.53
N SER A 84 -5.54 11.44 1.91
CA SER A 84 -6.86 11.46 2.55
C SER A 84 -6.82 12.23 3.87
N ASP A 85 -5.81 12.00 4.71
CA ASP A 85 -5.63 12.71 5.97
C ASP A 85 -5.43 14.22 5.78
N ALA A 86 -4.59 14.60 4.81
CA ALA A 86 -4.36 16.00 4.48
C ALA A 86 -5.64 16.70 3.99
N THR A 87 -6.51 15.97 3.28
CA THR A 87 -7.79 16.50 2.79
C THR A 87 -8.77 16.75 3.94
N VAL A 88 -8.85 15.82 4.91
CA VAL A 88 -9.69 16.01 6.10
C VAL A 88 -9.20 17.17 6.96
N ALA A 89 -7.89 17.30 7.15
CA ALA A 89 -7.33 18.42 7.90
C ALA A 89 -7.67 19.78 7.25
N ALA A 90 -7.54 19.88 5.92
CA ALA A 90 -7.87 21.09 5.19
C ALA A 90 -9.38 21.44 5.24
N ASP A 91 -10.26 20.43 5.23
CA ASP A 91 -11.71 20.63 5.38
C ASP A 91 -12.07 21.14 6.78
N GLN A 92 -11.44 20.58 7.82
CA GLN A 92 -11.61 21.03 9.21
C GLN A 92 -11.13 22.48 9.40
N ASP A 93 -9.93 22.82 8.91
CA ASP A 93 -9.39 24.18 8.96
C ASP A 93 -10.32 25.19 8.27
N THR A 94 -10.90 24.79 7.13
CA THR A 94 -11.85 25.62 6.38
C THR A 94 -13.16 25.81 7.15
N ALA A 95 -13.69 24.73 7.74
CA ALA A 95 -14.91 24.78 8.54
C ALA A 95 -14.74 25.67 9.79
N ASP A 96 -13.58 25.61 10.43
CA ASP A 96 -13.25 26.45 11.59
C ASP A 96 -13.12 27.92 11.20
N ALA A 97 -12.47 28.22 10.07
CA ALA A 97 -12.38 29.58 9.54
C ALA A 97 -13.77 30.19 9.26
N VAL A 98 -14.69 29.41 8.66
CA VAL A 98 -16.07 29.84 8.39
C VAL A 98 -16.84 30.12 9.69
N ARG A 99 -16.72 29.26 10.71
CA ARG A 99 -17.38 29.48 12.02
C ARG A 99 -16.90 30.76 12.70
N VAL A 100 -15.60 31.07 12.60
CA VAL A 100 -15.04 32.31 13.16
C VAL A 100 -15.62 33.53 12.45
N THR A 101 -15.74 33.49 11.11
CA THR A 101 -16.33 34.62 10.36
C THR A 101 -17.81 34.82 10.64
N ASP A 102 -18.60 33.76 10.79
CA ASP A 102 -20.02 33.87 11.14
C ASP A 102 -20.24 34.41 12.57
N GLY A 103 -19.37 34.02 13.51
CA GLY A 103 -19.40 34.55 14.89
C GLY A 103 -19.02 36.03 15.00
N VAL A 104 -18.17 36.54 14.10
CA VAL A 104 -17.77 37.96 14.05
C VAL A 104 -18.82 38.85 13.38
N THR A 105 -19.68 38.29 12.52
CA THR A 105 -20.72 39.05 11.80
C THR A 105 -22.07 39.08 12.55
N GLY A 106 -22.20 38.31 13.64
CA GLY A 106 -23.41 38.19 14.45
C GLY A 106 -23.44 38.96 15.78
N ALA A 107 -22.44 39.81 16.06
CA ALA A 107 -22.35 40.67 17.26
C ALA A 107 -22.42 42.15 16.90
#